data_AF-N2AL21-F1
#
_entry.id   AF-N2AL21-F1
#
_cell.length_a   1.000
_cell.length_b   1.000
_cell.length_c   1.000
_cell.angle_alpha   90.00
_cell.angle_beta   90.00
_cell.angle_gamma   90.00
#
_symmetry.space_group_name_H-M   'P 1'
#
loop_
_entity.id
_entity.type
_entity.pdbx_description
1 polymer ?
#
loop_
_entity_poly.entity_id
_entity_poly.type
_entity_poly.pdbx_seq_one_letter_code
_entity_poly.pdbx_strand_id
1 'polypeptide(L)'
;MKRFNNYDFRLFRSFTDMYEHMREKERTVGLCRLCGGYAWKWNKDTPDIPDIQIQNTSIWWNRQTSGWLRNPDTKEEMGSIYTLPGLDLNYAVVVMGPELYYKTHDKTNRIICIKNYILHPVKRRTQKAKTRQK
;
A
#
# COMPACT_ATOMS: atom_id res chain seq x y z
N MET A 1 11.36 3.66 -21.13
CA MET A 1 10.97 3.05 -19.84
C MET A 1 11.87 1.84 -19.61
N LYS A 2 12.48 1.68 -18.43
CA LYS A 2 13.38 0.56 -18.16
C LYS A 2 12.57 -0.74 -18.12
N ARG A 3 13.04 -1.78 -18.79
CA ARG A 3 12.46 -3.13 -18.75
C ARG A 3 13.30 -4.00 -17.83
N PHE A 4 12.64 -4.81 -17.02
CA PHE A 4 13.28 -5.77 -16.14
C PHE A 4 12.96 -7.16 -16.69
N ASN A 5 13.99 -7.96 -16.97
CA ASN A 5 13.77 -9.31 -17.48
C ASN A 5 12.94 -10.10 -16.44
N ASN A 6 11.92 -10.82 -16.90
CA ASN A 6 10.99 -11.61 -16.08
C ASN A 6 10.03 -10.81 -15.17
N TYR A 7 9.98 -9.48 -15.28
CA TYR A 7 9.05 -8.66 -14.50
C TYR A 7 8.20 -7.75 -15.39
N ASP A 8 6.91 -7.68 -15.11
CA ASP A 8 5.98 -6.69 -15.67
C ASP A 8 5.95 -5.47 -14.74
N PHE A 9 6.71 -4.43 -15.09
CA PHE A 9 6.74 -3.17 -14.35
C PHE A 9 5.92 -2.11 -15.07
N ARG A 10 4.95 -1.51 -14.37
CA ARG A 10 4.04 -0.51 -14.93
C ARG A 10 3.87 0.68 -13.99
N LEU A 11 3.66 1.84 -14.59
CA LEU A 11 3.29 3.07 -13.89
C LEU A 11 1.92 3.51 -14.38
N PHE A 12 1.02 3.78 -13.46
CA PHE A 12 -0.33 4.24 -13.75
C PHE A 12 -0.50 5.70 -13.33
N ARG A 13 -1.26 6.45 -14.12
CA ARG A 13 -1.70 7.82 -13.77
C ARG A 13 -3.13 7.87 -13.24
N SER A 14 -3.88 6.79 -13.47
CA SER A 14 -5.27 6.60 -13.05
C SER A 14 -5.31 5.47 -12.04
N PHE A 15 -5.93 5.70 -10.89
CA PHE A 15 -6.12 4.65 -9.89
C PHE A 15 -7.09 3.59 -10.42
N THR A 16 -8.16 4.00 -11.09
CA THR A 16 -9.13 3.09 -11.72
C THR A 16 -8.45 2.13 -12.70
N ASP A 17 -7.57 2.63 -13.57
CA ASP A 17 -6.88 1.78 -14.56
C ASP A 17 -5.95 0.76 -13.87
N MET A 18 -5.25 1.20 -12.83
CA MET A 18 -4.40 0.33 -12.01
C MET A 18 -5.21 -0.74 -11.30
N TYR A 19 -6.38 -0.37 -10.77
CA TYR A 19 -7.26 -1.25 -10.02
C TYR A 19 -7.92 -2.32 -10.92
N GLU A 20 -8.37 -1.92 -12.12
CA GLU A 20 -8.87 -2.87 -13.12
C GLU A 20 -7.77 -3.81 -13.62
N HIS A 21 -6.55 -3.30 -13.82
CA HIS A 21 -5.42 -4.14 -14.20
C HIS A 21 -5.05 -5.14 -13.09
N MET A 22 -5.14 -4.74 -11.82
CA MET A 22 -4.96 -5.66 -10.69
C MET A 22 -5.98 -6.79 -10.74
N ARG A 23 -7.27 -6.49 -10.98
CA ARG A 23 -8.34 -7.50 -11.10
C ARG A 23 -8.07 -8.47 -12.26
N GLU A 24 -7.56 -7.96 -13.38
CA GLU A 24 -7.12 -8.79 -14.50
C GLU A 24 -5.96 -9.74 -14.12
N LYS A 25 -4.93 -9.23 -13.43
CA LYS A 25 -3.81 -10.04 -12.94
C LYS A 25 -4.27 -11.09 -11.92
N GLU A 26 -5.15 -10.73 -11.00
CA GLU A 26 -5.70 -11.68 -10.03
C GLU A 26 -6.45 -12.82 -10.72
N ARG A 27 -7.17 -12.56 -11.83
CA ARG A 27 -7.83 -13.60 -12.63
C ARG A 27 -6.86 -14.50 -13.41
N THR A 28 -5.72 -13.96 -13.84
CA THR A 28 -4.79 -14.67 -14.75
C THR A 28 -3.67 -15.39 -14.03
N VAL A 29 -3.11 -14.78 -12.98
CA VAL A 29 -1.97 -15.32 -12.21
C VAL A 29 -2.29 -15.55 -10.74
N GLY A 30 -3.37 -14.96 -10.20
CA GLY A 30 -3.72 -15.05 -8.78
C GLY A 30 -2.66 -14.43 -7.86
N LEU A 31 -2.88 -14.48 -6.54
CA LEU A 31 -1.95 -13.96 -5.52
C LEU A 31 -1.50 -12.52 -5.79
N CYS A 32 -2.43 -11.69 -6.26
CA CYS A 32 -2.22 -10.28 -6.54
C CYS A 32 -2.72 -9.45 -5.35
N ARG A 33 -1.94 -8.49 -4.88
CA ARG A 33 -2.35 -7.67 -3.72
C ARG A 33 -2.05 -6.18 -3.89
N LEU A 34 -3.03 -5.37 -3.50
CA LEU A 34 -2.93 -3.91 -3.40
C LEU A 34 -2.35 -3.52 -2.05
N CYS A 35 -1.34 -2.68 -2.03
CA CYS A 35 -0.73 -2.18 -0.81
C CYS A 35 -0.39 -0.69 -0.87
N GLY A 36 -0.23 -0.09 0.31
CA GLY A 36 0.19 1.32 0.41
C GLY A 36 1.00 1.63 1.66
N GLY A 37 1.43 2.89 1.75
CA GLY A 37 1.99 3.46 2.98
C GLY A 37 0.92 3.85 3.99
N TYR A 38 1.33 4.51 5.08
CA TYR A 38 0.42 5.00 6.14
C TYR A 38 -0.21 6.37 5.86
N ALA A 39 -0.20 6.85 4.62
CA ALA A 39 -0.77 8.14 4.26
C ALA A 39 -2.30 8.15 4.09
N TRP A 40 -2.95 7.16 4.69
CA TRP A 40 -4.39 6.97 4.65
C TRP A 40 -4.94 7.02 6.07
N LYS A 41 -6.04 7.76 6.26
CA LYS A 41 -6.73 7.79 7.55
C LYS A 41 -7.37 6.42 7.77
N TRP A 42 -7.05 5.79 8.90
CA TRP A 42 -7.62 4.48 9.24
C TRP A 42 -8.84 4.71 10.10
N ASN A 43 -9.99 4.21 9.65
CA ASN A 43 -11.27 4.34 10.32
C ASN A 43 -11.62 3.03 11.02
N LYS A 44 -11.36 2.97 12.33
CA LYS A 44 -11.70 1.79 13.14
C LYS A 44 -13.11 1.81 13.68
N ASP A 45 -13.70 2.99 13.78
CA ASP A 45 -14.92 3.21 14.53
C ASP A 45 -16.16 2.86 13.69
N THR A 46 -16.04 2.86 12.36
CA THR A 46 -17.11 2.51 11.42
C THR A 46 -16.63 1.50 10.36
N PRO A 47 -16.58 0.20 10.72
CA PRO A 47 -15.97 -0.85 9.88
C PRO A 47 -16.73 -1.14 8.58
N ASP A 48 -18.00 -0.72 8.50
CA ASP A 48 -18.86 -0.90 7.31
C ASP A 48 -18.66 0.20 6.26
N ILE A 49 -17.84 1.22 6.58
CA ILE A 49 -17.55 2.34 5.69
C ILE A 49 -16.11 2.19 5.16
N PRO A 50 -15.89 2.26 3.84
CA PRO A 50 -14.54 2.28 3.27
C PRO A 50 -13.68 3.41 3.83
N ASP A 51 -12.42 3.11 4.16
CA ASP A 51 -11.48 4.06 4.76
C ASP A 51 -11.03 5.15 3.78
N ILE A 52 -10.91 4.81 2.51
CA ILE A 52 -10.25 5.64 1.50
C ILE A 52 -11.15 5.80 0.28
N GLN A 53 -11.24 7.03 -0.21
CA GLN A 53 -11.77 7.35 -1.53
C GLN A 53 -10.62 7.77 -2.44
N ILE A 54 -10.33 6.99 -3.48
CA ILE A 54 -9.37 7.37 -4.51
C ILE A 54 -10.11 7.44 -5.83
N GLN A 55 -10.21 8.65 -6.40
CA GLN A 55 -11.05 8.91 -7.57
C GLN A 55 -12.50 8.46 -7.31
N ASN A 56 -13.01 7.49 -8.06
CA ASN A 56 -14.38 6.96 -7.94
C ASN A 56 -14.41 5.57 -7.27
N THR A 57 -13.33 5.19 -6.58
CA THR A 57 -13.19 3.86 -5.97
C THR A 57 -13.04 3.96 -4.47
N SER A 58 -13.96 3.27 -3.79
CA SER A 58 -13.93 3.04 -2.35
C SER A 58 -12.99 1.89 -2.01
N ILE A 59 -12.05 2.11 -1.09
CA ILE A 59 -11.07 1.12 -0.68
C ILE A 59 -11.10 0.97 0.84
N TRP A 60 -11.24 -0.28 1.29
CA TRP A 60 -10.98 -0.65 2.68
C TRP A 60 -9.49 -0.81 2.92
N TRP A 61 -9.03 -0.29 4.05
CA TRP A 61 -7.62 -0.23 4.41
C TRP A 61 -7.32 -1.11 5.61
N ASN A 62 -6.48 -2.12 5.40
CA ASN A 62 -5.83 -2.90 6.46
C ASN A 62 -6.82 -3.45 7.53
N ARG A 63 -7.97 -3.98 7.08
CA ARG A 63 -9.03 -4.54 7.95
C ARG A 63 -8.59 -5.78 8.73
N GLN A 64 -7.65 -6.55 8.17
CA GLN A 64 -7.10 -7.75 8.81
C GLN A 64 -5.57 -7.73 8.78
N THR A 65 -4.98 -8.13 9.90
CA THR A 65 -3.53 -8.19 10.08
C THR A 65 -2.96 -9.59 9.82
N SER A 66 -3.78 -10.64 9.88
CA SER A 66 -3.40 -12.03 9.60
C SER A 66 -4.33 -12.62 8.54
N GLY A 67 -3.83 -13.58 7.75
CA GLY A 67 -4.64 -14.29 6.75
C GLY A 67 -5.06 -13.47 5.52
N TRP A 68 -4.72 -12.18 5.44
CA TRP A 68 -5.11 -11.28 4.34
C TRP A 68 -4.80 -11.79 2.94
N LEU A 69 -3.65 -12.45 2.76
CA LEU A 69 -3.30 -13.03 1.47
C LEU A 69 -4.18 -14.24 1.09
N ARG A 70 -4.66 -15.00 2.06
CA ARG A 70 -5.43 -16.23 1.82
C ARG A 70 -6.93 -15.99 1.80
N ASN A 71 -7.38 -14.84 2.32
CA ASN A 71 -8.79 -14.49 2.35
C ASN A 71 -9.25 -14.03 0.95
N PRO A 72 -10.20 -14.74 0.32
CA PRO A 72 -10.71 -14.37 -1.00
C PRO A 72 -11.57 -13.10 -0.99
N ASP A 73 -12.19 -12.77 0.14
CA ASP A 73 -13.10 -11.62 0.27
C ASP A 73 -12.34 -10.29 0.33
N THR A 74 -11.01 -10.35 0.50
CA THR A 74 -10.17 -9.15 0.70
C THR A 74 -9.13 -8.94 -0.37
N LYS A 75 -9.30 -9.59 -1.53
CA LYS A 75 -8.44 -9.40 -2.70
C LYS A 75 -8.43 -7.95 -3.19
N GLU A 76 -9.55 -7.27 -2.97
CA GLU A 76 -9.83 -5.90 -3.35
C GLU A 76 -9.51 -4.88 -2.26
N GLU A 77 -9.15 -5.35 -1.07
CA GLU A 77 -8.73 -4.47 0.03
C GLU A 77 -7.27 -4.07 -0.13
N MET A 78 -6.93 -2.89 0.38
CA MET A 78 -5.55 -2.42 0.39
C MET A 78 -4.88 -2.72 1.72
N GLY A 79 -3.77 -3.46 1.67
CA GLY A 79 -2.95 -3.78 2.82
C GLY A 79 -1.83 -2.77 3.09
N SER A 80 -1.24 -2.83 4.27
CA SER A 80 -0.04 -2.05 4.57
C SER A 80 1.20 -2.67 3.90
N ILE A 81 2.13 -1.86 3.41
CA ILE A 81 3.44 -2.36 2.96
C ILE A 81 4.20 -3.13 4.06
N TYR A 82 3.86 -2.93 5.33
CA TYR A 82 4.46 -3.63 6.46
C TYR A 82 3.89 -5.03 6.71
N THR A 83 2.76 -5.40 6.09
CA THR A 83 2.19 -6.76 6.16
C THR A 83 2.62 -7.63 4.99
N LEU A 84 3.27 -7.05 3.98
CA LEU A 84 3.81 -7.76 2.82
C LEU A 84 5.07 -8.60 3.05
N PRO A 85 6.02 -8.24 3.95
CA PRO A 85 7.26 -9.00 4.08
C PRO A 85 7.01 -10.47 4.42
N GLY A 86 7.63 -11.37 3.66
CA GLY A 86 7.48 -12.82 3.82
C GLY A 86 6.29 -13.44 3.10
N LEU A 87 5.50 -12.64 2.37
CA LEU A 87 4.47 -13.14 1.47
C LEU A 87 5.03 -13.40 0.07
N ASP A 88 4.55 -14.48 -0.55
CA ASP A 88 4.82 -14.80 -1.95
C ASP A 88 3.66 -14.28 -2.81
N LEU A 89 3.94 -13.32 -3.68
CA LEU A 89 2.97 -12.67 -4.55
C LEU A 89 3.40 -12.80 -6.00
N ASN A 90 2.46 -13.11 -6.88
CA ASN A 90 2.71 -13.10 -8.33
C ASN A 90 2.65 -11.69 -8.91
N TYR A 91 1.90 -10.78 -8.26
CA TYR A 91 1.81 -9.38 -8.66
C TYR A 91 1.53 -8.47 -7.46
N ALA A 92 2.30 -7.39 -7.32
CA ALA A 92 2.11 -6.41 -6.27
C ALA A 92 1.72 -5.07 -6.87
N VAL A 93 0.67 -4.44 -6.33
CA VAL A 93 0.21 -3.12 -6.74
C VAL A 93 0.47 -2.15 -5.60
N VAL A 94 1.37 -1.20 -5.83
CA VAL A 94 1.81 -0.25 -4.81
C VAL A 94 1.16 1.10 -5.06
N VAL A 95 0.31 1.53 -4.12
CA VAL A 95 -0.33 2.84 -4.12
C VAL A 95 0.51 3.79 -3.29
N MET A 96 1.09 4.79 -3.96
CA MET A 96 1.74 5.91 -3.31
C MET A 96 0.67 6.93 -2.94
N GLY A 97 0.62 7.33 -1.68
CA GLY A 97 -0.34 8.32 -1.22
C GLY A 97 0.08 9.75 -1.54
N PRO A 98 -0.74 10.73 -1.14
CA PRO A 98 -0.51 12.17 -1.34
C PRO A 98 0.67 12.75 -0.53
N GLU A 99 1.27 11.97 0.38
CA GLU A 99 2.49 12.37 1.09
C GLU A 99 3.69 12.48 0.16
N LEU A 100 3.66 11.79 -0.99
CA LEU A 100 4.71 11.83 -1.99
C LEU A 100 4.18 12.46 -3.28
N TYR A 101 4.80 13.57 -3.70
CA TYR A 101 4.47 14.19 -4.97
C TYR A 101 5.72 14.69 -5.70
N TYR A 102 5.58 14.81 -7.01
CA TYR A 102 6.65 15.25 -7.90
C TYR A 102 6.45 16.74 -8.23
N LYS A 103 7.46 17.57 -7.90
CA LYS A 103 7.43 19.00 -8.18
C LYS A 103 8.35 19.32 -9.36
N THR A 104 7.75 19.87 -10.42
CA THR A 104 8.42 20.37 -11.61
C THR A 104 8.41 21.90 -11.61
N HIS A 105 9.23 22.53 -10.78
CA HIS A 105 9.42 23.99 -10.85
C HIS A 105 10.92 24.28 -10.98
N ASP A 106 11.26 25.19 -11.90
CA ASP A 106 12.59 25.77 -12.08
C ASP A 106 13.77 24.77 -12.14
N LYS A 107 13.81 23.97 -13.21
CA LYS A 107 15.00 23.17 -13.63
C LYS A 107 15.49 22.11 -12.63
N THR A 108 14.83 21.91 -11.50
CA THR A 108 15.13 20.82 -10.56
C THR A 108 13.93 19.92 -10.36
N ASN A 109 13.97 18.76 -11.02
CA ASN A 109 13.01 17.69 -10.83
C ASN A 109 13.21 17.10 -9.43
N ARG A 110 12.24 17.33 -8.53
CA ARG A 110 12.33 16.87 -7.13
C ARG A 110 11.10 16.06 -6.73
N ILE A 111 11.37 14.95 -6.05
CA ILE A 111 10.35 14.21 -5.31
C ILE A 111 10.28 14.84 -3.92
N ILE A 112 9.10 15.28 -3.51
CA ILE A 112 8.84 15.88 -2.21
C ILE A 112 8.06 14.87 -1.36
N CYS A 113 8.53 14.65 -0.14
CA CYS A 113 7.88 13.81 0.86
C CYS A 113 7.45 14.65 2.06
N ILE A 114 6.16 14.65 2.38
CA ILE A 114 5.57 15.35 3.53
C ILE A 114 5.68 14.43 4.75
N LYS A 115 6.66 14.70 5.62
CA LYS A 115 7.01 13.83 6.77
C LYS A 115 5.90 13.63 7.81
N ASN A 116 4.83 14.44 7.79
CA ASN A 116 3.74 14.41 8.79
C ASN A 116 2.33 14.45 8.15
N TYR A 117 2.16 13.95 6.92
CA TYR A 117 0.89 14.08 6.20
C TYR A 117 -0.30 13.47 6.97
N ILE A 118 -0.14 12.22 7.43
CA ILE A 118 -1.03 11.58 8.41
C ILE A 118 -0.13 10.79 9.36
N LEU A 119 0.04 11.30 10.58
CA LEU A 119 0.73 10.55 11.64
C LEU A 119 -0.26 9.56 12.25
N HIS A 120 -0.21 8.30 11.83
CA HIS A 120 -0.43 7.24 12.81
C HIS A 120 0.89 7.07 13.55
N PRO A 121 0.94 7.25 14.89
CA PRO A 121 2.18 7.02 15.61
C PRO A 121 2.59 5.57 15.40
N VAL A 122 3.60 5.35 14.55
CA VAL A 122 4.30 4.07 14.47
C VAL A 122 4.78 3.82 15.90
N LYS A 123 4.24 2.78 16.55
CA LYS A 123 4.68 2.38 17.88
C LYS A 123 6.19 2.14 17.79
N ARG A 124 6.99 3.11 18.24
CA ARG A 124 8.42 2.93 18.43
C ARG A 124 8.54 1.82 19.44
N ARG A 125 8.93 0.63 18.99
CA ARG A 125 9.26 -0.48 19.88
C ARG A 125 10.50 -0.02 20.64
N THR A 126 10.31 0.47 21.86
CA THR A 126 11.41 0.72 22.78
C THR A 126 12.14 -0.60 22.95
N GLN A 127 13.37 -0.68 22.43
CA GLN A 127 14.29 -1.74 22.81
C GLN A 127 14.57 -1.55 24.30
N LYS A 128 13.79 -2.21 25.17
CA LYS A 128 14.23 -2.45 26.54
C LYS A 128 15.43 -3.38 26.43
N ALA A 129 16.62 -2.81 26.58
CA ALA A 129 17.85 -3.56 26.81
C ALA A 129 17.58 -4.50 27.98
N LYS A 130 17.59 -5.81 27.73
CA LYS A 130 17.66 -6.81 28.78
C LYS A 130 19.06 -6.74 29.37
N THR A 131 19.24 -6.00 30.46
CA THR A 131 20.41 -6.14 31.32
C THR A 131 20.33 -7.53 31.95
N ARG A 132 21.09 -8.48 31.41
CA ARG A 132 21.43 -9.74 32.08
C ARG A 132 22.33 -9.37 33.26
N GLN A 133 21.81 -9.43 34.48
CA GLN A 133 22.65 -9.56 35.67
C GLN A 133 23.30 -10.95 35.63
N LYS A 134 24.63 -10.97 35.76
CA LYS A 134 25.41 -12.12 36.18
C LYS A 134 25.53 -12.08 37.69
#